data_AF-A0A839IWK5-F1
#
_entry.id   AF-A0A839IWK5-F1
#
_cell.length_a   1.000
_cell.length_b   1.000
_cell.length_c   1.000
_cell.angle_alpha   90.00
_cell.angle_beta   90.00
_cell.angle_gamma   90.00
#
_symmetry.space_group_name_H-M   'P 1'
#
loop_
_entity.id
_entity.type
_entity.pdbx_description
1 polymer ?
#
loop_
_entity_poly.entity_id
_entity_poly.type
_entity_poly.pdbx_seq_one_letter_code
_entity_poly.pdbx_strand_id
1 'polypeptide(L)'
;ALIRVDFNVPLNENFEVTDATRIVSAKPTIIKILEDGGSCILMSHLGRPKGFQDEFSLKHIVSKVEDILGVGVKFVADCVGADVEAAAASLEPGEILLLENLRFHGEEKAGHEGFAEKLSKLGDI
;
A
#
# COMPACT_ATOMS: atom_id res chain seq x y z
N ALA A 1 2.28 3.94 11.46
CA ALA A 1 2.95 4.87 10.50
C ALA A 1 2.35 4.69 9.12
N LEU A 2 2.09 5.79 8.41
CA LEU A 2 1.66 5.81 7.02
C LEU A 2 2.89 5.97 6.11
N ILE A 3 3.15 5.00 5.25
CA ILE A 3 4.40 4.92 4.48
C ILE A 3 4.08 4.95 3.00
N ARG A 4 4.57 5.99 2.32
CA ARG A 4 4.62 6.04 0.87
C ARG A 4 5.77 5.14 0.37
N VAL A 5 5.44 4.02 -0.24
CA VAL A 5 6.43 3.10 -0.84
C VAL A 5 6.31 3.09 -2.36
N ASP A 6 7.38 2.69 -3.04
CA ASP A 6 7.38 2.49 -4.49
C ASP A 6 7.22 1.00 -4.80
N PHE A 7 5.98 0.53 -4.93
CA PHE A 7 5.64 -0.82 -5.37
C PHE A 7 5.18 -0.85 -6.84
N ASN A 8 5.63 0.11 -7.63
CA ASN A 8 5.38 0.12 -9.07
C ASN A 8 6.31 -0.91 -9.76
N VAL A 9 5.95 -2.18 -9.65
CA VAL A 9 6.70 -3.34 -10.16
C VAL A 9 6.10 -3.87 -11.47
N PRO A 10 6.91 -4.46 -12.36
CA PRO A 10 6.39 -5.09 -13.57
C PRO A 10 5.67 -6.40 -13.26
N LEU A 11 4.45 -6.54 -13.80
CA LEU A 11 3.66 -7.78 -13.75
C LEU A 11 3.67 -8.49 -15.11
N ASN A 12 3.64 -9.83 -15.11
CA ASN A 12 3.39 -10.61 -16.32
C ASN A 12 1.88 -10.74 -16.63
N GLU A 13 1.54 -11.50 -17.67
CA GLU A 13 0.15 -11.73 -18.10
C GLU A 13 -0.74 -12.43 -17.05
N ASN A 14 -0.12 -13.10 -16.07
CA ASN A 14 -0.79 -13.76 -14.94
C ASN A 14 -0.82 -12.88 -13.68
N PHE A 15 -0.45 -11.59 -13.78
CA PHE A 15 -0.30 -10.66 -12.67
C PHE A 15 0.77 -11.01 -11.65
N GLU A 16 1.76 -11.82 -12.03
CA GLU A 16 2.87 -12.18 -11.16
C GLU A 16 4.00 -11.14 -11.28
N VAL A 17 4.58 -10.77 -10.13
CA VAL A 17 5.72 -9.84 -10.08
C VAL A 17 6.95 -10.47 -10.72
N THR A 18 7.47 -9.83 -11.76
CA THR A 18 8.66 -10.30 -12.51
C THR A 18 9.97 -9.70 -12.03
N ASP A 19 9.92 -8.52 -11.41
CA ASP A 19 11.05 -7.88 -10.75
C ASP A 19 10.59 -7.27 -9.42
N ALA A 20 11.07 -7.83 -8.31
CA ALA A 20 10.68 -7.43 -6.97
C ALA A 20 11.66 -6.46 -6.30
N THR A 21 12.65 -5.93 -7.03
CA THR A 21 13.72 -5.06 -6.48
C THR A 21 13.18 -3.89 -5.67
N ARG A 22 12.07 -3.28 -6.13
CA ARG A 22 11.46 -2.15 -5.42
C ARG A 22 10.80 -2.55 -4.10
N ILE A 23 10.15 -3.72 -4.05
CA ILE A 23 9.57 -4.27 -2.81
C ILE A 23 10.69 -4.59 -1.82
N VAL A 24 11.76 -5.26 -2.28
CA VAL A 24 12.93 -5.57 -1.46
C VAL A 24 13.59 -4.31 -0.90
N SER A 25 13.66 -3.24 -1.70
CA SER A 25 14.26 -1.98 -1.29
C SER A 25 13.47 -1.25 -0.19
N ALA A 26 12.15 -1.44 -0.12
CA ALA A 26 11.32 -0.87 0.95
C ALA A 26 11.37 -1.67 2.26
N LYS A 27 11.79 -2.95 2.19
CA LYS A 27 11.79 -3.88 3.34
C LYS A 27 12.49 -3.32 4.59
N PRO A 28 13.70 -2.72 4.54
CA PRO A 28 14.40 -2.29 5.75
C PRO A 28 13.60 -1.27 6.57
N THR A 29 12.95 -0.32 5.90
CA THR A 29 12.12 0.71 6.56
C THR A 29 10.89 0.08 7.22
N ILE A 30 10.22 -0.82 6.50
CA ILE A 30 9.01 -1.48 7.00
C ILE A 30 9.36 -2.33 8.23
N ILE A 31 10.37 -3.20 8.11
CA ILE A 31 10.80 -4.09 9.21
C ILE A 31 11.22 -3.27 10.43
N LYS A 32 11.95 -2.16 10.25
CA LYS A 32 12.34 -1.31 11.37
C LYS A 32 11.15 -0.81 12.18
N ILE A 33 10.08 -0.38 11.51
CA ILE A 33 8.86 0.12 12.17
C ILE A 33 8.16 -1.00 12.94
N LEU A 34 8.09 -2.20 12.35
CA LEU A 34 7.48 -3.36 13.01
C LEU A 34 8.30 -3.82 14.22
N GLU A 35 9.63 -3.89 14.10
CA GLU A 35 10.54 -4.26 15.19
C GLU A 35 10.55 -3.25 16.34
N ASP A 36 10.27 -1.97 16.05
CA ASP A 36 10.09 -0.93 17.07
C ASP A 36 8.72 -0.97 17.76
N GLY A 37 7.88 -1.95 17.45
CA GLY A 37 6.54 -2.11 18.01
C GLY A 37 5.46 -1.28 17.33
N GLY A 38 5.74 -0.73 16.14
CA GLY A 38 4.77 -0.03 15.33
C GLY A 38 3.97 -0.94 14.39
N SER A 39 2.97 -0.36 13.74
CA SER A 39 2.25 -0.96 12.62
C SER A 39 2.41 -0.09 11.37
N CYS A 40 2.30 -0.72 10.20
CA CYS A 40 2.56 -0.07 8.91
C CYS A 40 1.30 -0.01 8.06
N ILE A 41 0.91 1.19 7.61
CA ILE A 41 -0.03 1.37 6.51
C ILE A 41 0.78 1.77 5.28
N LEU A 42 0.81 0.91 4.28
CA LEU A 42 1.57 1.09 3.05
C LEU A 42 0.65 1.68 1.98
N MET A 43 1.11 2.74 1.34
CA MET A 43 0.43 3.35 0.21
C MET A 43 1.38 3.44 -0.98
N SER A 44 0.88 3.07 -2.16
CA SER A 44 1.68 3.04 -3.37
C SER A 44 0.84 3.26 -4.62
N HIS A 45 1.49 3.16 -5.76
CA HIS A 45 0.82 3.15 -7.05
C HIS A 45 1.41 2.05 -7.93
N LEU A 46 0.59 1.58 -8.86
CA LEU A 46 1.02 0.64 -9.90
C LEU A 46 0.59 1.20 -11.26
N GLY A 47 1.56 1.28 -12.18
CA GLY A 47 1.33 1.77 -13.53
C GLY A 47 0.71 3.17 -13.60
N ARG A 48 -0.10 3.41 -14.65
CA ARG A 48 -0.76 4.70 -14.92
C ARG A 48 -2.22 4.48 -15.31
N PRO A 49 -3.06 3.99 -14.38
CA PRO A 49 -4.46 3.72 -14.65
C PRO A 49 -5.25 4.97 -15.05
N LYS A 50 -6.33 4.80 -15.80
CA LYS A 50 -7.33 5.83 -16.14
C LYS A 50 -8.66 5.55 -15.43
N GLY A 51 -8.61 5.50 -14.10
CA GLY A 51 -9.69 5.01 -13.24
C GLY A 51 -9.42 3.59 -12.76
N PHE A 52 -10.41 2.92 -12.17
CA PHE A 52 -10.23 1.54 -11.74
C PHE A 52 -9.95 0.61 -12.93
N GLN A 53 -8.86 -0.14 -12.83
CA GLN A 53 -8.45 -1.15 -13.80
C GLN A 53 -7.79 -2.30 -13.04
N ASP A 54 -8.38 -3.50 -13.13
CA ASP A 54 -7.96 -4.64 -12.31
C ASP A 54 -6.48 -4.99 -12.47
N GLU A 55 -5.93 -4.83 -13.68
CA GLU A 55 -4.51 -5.04 -14.01
C GLU A 55 -3.54 -4.15 -13.23
N PHE A 56 -4.03 -3.02 -12.70
CA PHE A 56 -3.25 -2.10 -11.89
C PHE A 56 -3.61 -2.17 -10.40
N SER A 57 -4.42 -3.14 -9.97
CA SER A 57 -4.70 -3.34 -8.54
C SER A 57 -3.46 -3.83 -7.79
N LEU A 58 -3.24 -3.29 -6.59
CA LEU A 58 -2.17 -3.74 -5.70
C LEU A 58 -2.49 -5.08 -5.04
N LYS A 59 -3.72 -5.60 -5.15
CA LYS A 59 -4.07 -6.94 -4.67
C LYS A 59 -3.15 -8.03 -5.26
N HIS A 60 -2.71 -7.83 -6.50
CA HIS A 60 -1.87 -8.79 -7.24
C HIS A 60 -0.46 -8.93 -6.66
N ILE A 61 0.01 -7.91 -5.94
CA ILE A 61 1.35 -7.92 -5.35
C ILE A 61 1.34 -8.35 -3.88
N VAL A 62 0.17 -8.48 -3.23
CA VAL A 62 0.05 -8.79 -1.79
C VAL A 62 0.87 -10.01 -1.41
N SER A 63 0.65 -11.14 -2.09
CA SER A 63 1.38 -12.38 -1.82
C SER A 63 2.90 -12.21 -2.00
N LYS A 64 3.35 -11.44 -3.00
CA LYS A 64 4.78 -11.18 -3.19
C LYS A 64 5.37 -10.29 -2.09
N VAL A 65 4.61 -9.31 -1.63
CA VAL A 65 5.00 -8.44 -0.51
C VAL A 65 5.11 -9.29 0.76
N GLU A 66 4.13 -10.16 1.04
CA GLU A 66 4.17 -11.10 2.17
C GLU A 66 5.41 -12.00 2.13
N ASP A 67 5.68 -12.62 0.97
CA ASP A 67 6.88 -13.47 0.77
C ASP A 67 8.17 -12.73 1.13
N ILE A 68 8.29 -11.47 0.70
CA ILE A 68 9.51 -10.67 0.86
C ILE A 68 9.65 -10.15 2.29
N LEU A 69 8.55 -9.68 2.89
CA LEU A 69 8.55 -9.12 4.24
C LEU A 69 8.62 -10.23 5.30
N GLY A 70 8.05 -11.40 5.02
CA GLY A 70 7.93 -12.50 5.98
C GLY A 70 6.84 -12.26 7.03
N VAL A 71 5.92 -11.32 6.76
CA VAL A 71 4.82 -10.91 7.63
C VAL A 71 3.55 -10.84 6.79
N GLY A 72 2.41 -11.24 7.35
CA GLY A 72 1.13 -11.15 6.66
C GLY A 72 0.75 -9.70 6.36
N VAL A 73 0.10 -9.48 5.22
CA VAL A 73 -0.29 -8.15 4.74
C VAL A 73 -1.80 -8.13 4.56
N LYS A 74 -2.48 -7.34 5.40
CA LYS A 74 -3.91 -7.04 5.21
C LYS A 74 -4.04 -6.14 3.98
N PHE A 75 -5.07 -6.34 3.18
CA PHE A 75 -5.36 -5.53 2.00
C PHE A 75 -6.76 -4.91 2.11
N VAL A 76 -6.89 -3.64 1.73
CA VAL A 76 -8.17 -2.95 1.60
C VAL A 76 -8.32 -2.42 0.18
N ALA A 77 -9.48 -2.64 -0.42
CA ALA A 77 -9.75 -2.37 -1.83
C ALA A 77 -10.01 -0.88 -2.15
N ASP A 78 -9.59 0.03 -1.26
CA ASP A 78 -9.67 1.48 -1.45
C ASP A 78 -8.50 2.17 -0.70
N CYS A 79 -8.39 3.49 -0.84
CA CYS A 79 -7.37 4.34 -0.22
C CYS A 79 -7.94 5.24 0.87
N VAL A 80 -9.24 5.53 0.83
CA VAL A 80 -9.95 6.42 1.75
C VAL A 80 -11.36 5.90 2.00
N GLY A 81 -12.02 6.38 3.06
CA GLY A 81 -13.40 6.01 3.39
C GLY A 81 -13.51 5.08 4.60
N ALA A 82 -14.73 4.78 5.01
CA ALA A 82 -15.03 4.14 6.29
C ALA A 82 -14.35 2.77 6.45
N ASP A 83 -14.30 1.95 5.40
CA ASP A 83 -13.66 0.63 5.46
C ASP A 83 -12.14 0.73 5.66
N VAL A 84 -11.50 1.75 5.04
CA VAL A 84 -10.07 2.01 5.18
C VAL A 84 -9.76 2.54 6.57
N GLU A 85 -10.58 3.47 7.08
CA GLU A 85 -10.45 4.02 8.43
C GLU A 85 -10.63 2.92 9.49
N ALA A 86 -11.62 2.03 9.31
CA ALA A 86 -11.82 0.89 10.20
C ALA A 86 -10.66 -0.10 10.16
N ALA A 87 -10.15 -0.43 8.96
CA ALA A 87 -8.99 -1.31 8.82
C ALA A 87 -7.74 -0.72 9.48
N ALA A 88 -7.48 0.57 9.26
CA ALA A 88 -6.37 1.30 9.87
C ALA A 88 -6.47 1.33 11.40
N ALA A 89 -7.66 1.62 11.94
CA ALA A 89 -7.89 1.67 13.38
C ALA A 89 -7.79 0.30 14.07
N SER A 90 -8.02 -0.79 13.33
CA SER A 90 -7.91 -2.17 13.83
C SER A 90 -6.50 -2.77 13.72
N LEU A 91 -5.52 -1.98 13.29
CA LEU A 91 -4.17 -2.47 13.01
C LEU A 91 -3.36 -2.59 14.30
N GLU A 92 -2.96 -3.81 14.63
CA GLU A 92 -2.18 -4.10 15.83
C GLU A 92 -0.68 -3.92 15.58
N PRO A 93 0.14 -3.70 16.64
CA PRO A 93 1.59 -3.69 16.54
C PRO A 93 2.15 -4.91 15.79
N GLY A 94 3.07 -4.69 14.86
CA GLY A 94 3.64 -5.73 14.01
C GLY A 94 2.82 -6.08 12.76
N GLU A 95 1.63 -5.50 12.59
CA GLU A 95 0.81 -5.74 11.40
C GLU A 95 1.05 -4.71 10.28
N ILE A 96 0.72 -5.15 9.06
CA ILE A 96 0.81 -4.37 7.85
C ILE A 96 -0.56 -4.31 7.17
N LEU A 97 -0.97 -3.11 6.77
CA LEU A 97 -2.09 -2.84 5.88
C LEU A 97 -1.57 -2.25 4.57
N LEU A 98 -1.92 -2.84 3.44
CA LEU A 98 -1.68 -2.29 2.10
C LEU A 98 -2.98 -1.69 1.57
N LEU A 99 -2.96 -0.39 1.29
CA LEU A 99 -4.05 0.29 0.60
C LEU A 99 -4.07 -0.07 -0.89
N GLU A 100 -5.19 0.16 -1.55
CA GLU A 100 -5.28 0.04 -3.00
C GLU A 100 -4.44 1.11 -3.73
N ASN A 101 -4.32 0.98 -5.05
CA ASN A 101 -3.57 1.87 -5.92
C ASN A 101 -4.09 3.32 -5.82
N LEU A 102 -3.26 4.21 -5.27
CA LEU A 102 -3.58 5.62 -5.11
C LEU A 102 -3.99 6.30 -6.42
N ARG A 103 -3.47 5.84 -7.57
CA ARG A 103 -3.80 6.42 -8.88
C ARG A 103 -5.18 6.03 -9.42
N PHE A 104 -5.94 5.20 -8.71
CA PHE A 104 -7.38 5.03 -8.97
C PHE A 104 -8.17 6.27 -8.56
N HIS A 105 -7.65 7.06 -7.61
CA HIS A 105 -8.17 8.39 -7.28
C HIS A 105 -7.53 9.43 -8.21
N GLY A 106 -8.35 10.20 -8.93
CA GLY A 106 -7.85 11.26 -9.83
C GLY A 106 -7.16 12.40 -9.06
N GLU A 107 -7.61 12.58 -7.83
CA GLU A 107 -7.13 13.52 -6.83
C GLU A 107 -5.64 13.36 -6.51
N GLU A 108 -5.13 12.12 -6.52
CA GLU A 108 -3.71 11.80 -6.31
C GLU A 108 -2.83 12.48 -7.37
N LYS A 109 -3.20 12.37 -8.65
CA LYS A 109 -2.42 12.99 -9.74
C LYS A 109 -2.57 14.51 -9.77
N ALA A 110 -3.68 15.03 -9.26
CA ALA A 110 -3.96 16.44 -9.17
C ALA A 110 -3.31 17.12 -7.96
N GLY A 111 -2.70 16.35 -7.04
CA GLY A 111 -2.13 16.90 -5.80
C GLY A 111 -3.20 17.52 -4.91
N HIS A 112 -4.40 16.96 -4.88
CA HIS A 112 -5.53 17.55 -4.18
C HIS A 112 -5.37 17.47 -2.66
N GLU A 113 -5.36 18.63 -1.98
CA GLU A 113 -5.14 18.72 -0.52
C GLU A 113 -6.15 17.90 0.28
N GLY A 114 -7.43 17.94 -0.09
CA GLY A 114 -8.47 17.17 0.62
C GLY A 114 -8.30 15.64 0.50
N PHE A 115 -7.58 15.15 -0.51
CA PHE A 115 -7.24 13.72 -0.60
C PHE A 115 -6.05 13.40 0.30
N ALA A 116 -5.03 14.25 0.31
CA ALA A 116 -3.90 14.14 1.23
C ALA A 116 -4.35 14.22 2.71
N GLU A 117 -5.30 15.09 3.03
CA GLU A 117 -5.87 15.22 4.38
C GLU A 117 -6.54 13.91 4.82
N LYS A 118 -7.33 13.26 3.94
CA LYS A 118 -7.95 11.97 4.25
C LYS A 118 -6.91 10.88 4.52
N LEU A 119 -5.87 10.79 3.69
CA LEU A 119 -4.78 9.84 3.89
C LEU A 119 -4.05 10.09 5.21
N SER A 120 -3.78 11.35 5.55
CA SER A 120 -3.06 11.71 6.78
C SER A 120 -3.75 11.24 8.07
N LYS A 121 -5.07 11.02 8.04
CA LYS A 121 -5.83 10.53 9.19
C LYS A 121 -5.62 9.05 9.47
N LEU A 122 -4.98 8.31 8.56
CA LEU A 122 -4.76 6.88 8.71
C LEU A 122 -3.55 6.54 9.60
N GLY A 123 -2.62 7.47 9.81
CA GLY A 123 -1.42 7.20 10.61
C GLY A 123 -0.93 8.41 11.38
N ASP A 124 -0.21 8.15 12.47
CA ASP A 124 0.31 9.20 13.36
C ASP A 124 1.64 9.83 12.91
N ILE A 125 2.34 9.15 11.98
CA ILE A 125 3.64 9.51 11.39
C ILE A 125 3.59 9.20 9.91
#